data_AF-A0A8J7R4L3-F1
#
_entry.id   AF-A0A8J7R4L3-F1
#
_cell.length_a   1.000
_cell.length_b   1.000
_cell.length_c   1.000
_cell.angle_alpha   90.00
_cell.angle_beta   90.00
_cell.angle_gamma   90.00
#
_symmetry.space_group_name_H-M   'P 1'
#
loop_
_entity.id
_entity.type
_entity.pdbx_description
1 polymer ?
#
loop_
_entity_poly.entity_id
_entity_poly.type
_entity_poly.pdbx_seq_one_letter_code
_entity_poly.pdbx_strand_id
1 'polypeptide(L)'
;MKTKKIFPIIAAATLLGGILLIVSLNRKSSRQSGDLTIDGAMVKEVESMVRLCSMDIYEETPVKATIGNRHLFGRITLKGSITFDLERIVLKMSGDTLRVQLPPEKVEILESTDKDSYIVIDTWNDRFMGSGSFTTAEENKIKEKVKQNAIKSIYRKGYVKRARAEAAENLTAMLSALTSKPVVVTDPTPEGNLR
;
A
#
# COMPACT_ATOMS: atom_id res chain seq x y z
N MET A 1 57.48 -5.50 48.72
CA MET A 1 56.32 -6.41 48.87
C MET A 1 55.04 -5.81 48.25
N LYS A 2 54.97 -5.59 46.93
CA LYS A 2 53.76 -5.03 46.24
C LYS A 2 53.53 -5.52 44.80
N THR A 3 54.35 -6.44 44.28
CA THR A 3 54.29 -6.87 42.88
C THR A 3 53.27 -7.99 42.60
N LYS A 4 52.91 -8.80 43.62
CA LYS A 4 51.97 -9.93 43.45
C LYS A 4 50.51 -9.51 43.23
N LYS A 5 50.11 -8.28 43.58
CA LYS A 5 48.72 -7.79 43.42
C LYS A 5 48.46 -7.08 42.08
N ILE A 6 49.51 -6.76 41.32
CA ILE A 6 49.39 -6.01 40.05
C ILE A 6 49.18 -6.98 38.87
N PHE A 7 49.76 -8.18 38.95
CA PHE A 7 49.60 -9.25 37.95
C PHE A 7 48.15 -9.63 37.61
N PRO A 8 47.24 -9.86 38.59
CA PRO A 8 45.86 -10.22 38.27
C PRO A 8 45.08 -9.07 37.63
N ILE A 9 45.43 -7.81 37.93
CA ILE A 9 44.79 -6.62 37.36
C ILE A 9 45.18 -6.45 35.88
N ILE A 10 46.46 -6.65 35.57
CA ILE A 10 46.96 -6.59 34.18
C ILE A 10 46.36 -7.73 33.35
N ALA A 11 46.26 -8.94 33.91
CA ALA A 11 45.65 -10.08 33.23
C ALA A 11 44.14 -9.90 32.98
N ALA A 12 43.41 -9.29 33.93
CA ALA A 12 41.99 -8.97 33.74
C ALA A 12 41.78 -7.89 32.67
N ALA A 13 42.64 -6.87 32.62
CA ALA A 13 42.57 -5.80 31.63
C ALA A 13 42.85 -6.30 30.20
N THR A 14 43.80 -7.23 30.02
CA THR A 14 44.08 -7.83 28.70
C THR A 14 42.97 -8.78 28.26
N LEU A 15 42.35 -9.53 29.17
CA LEU A 15 41.17 -10.36 28.89
C LEU A 15 39.96 -9.52 28.46
N LEU A 16 39.65 -8.44 29.20
CA LEU A 16 38.57 -7.51 28.85
C LEU A 16 38.83 -6.80 27.52
N GLY A 17 40.08 -6.37 27.28
CA GLY A 17 40.49 -5.80 26.00
C GLY A 17 40.33 -6.77 24.84
N GLY A 18 40.73 -8.03 25.02
CA GLY A 18 40.57 -9.10 24.02
C GLY A 18 39.11 -9.41 23.71
N ILE A 19 38.26 -9.51 24.73
CA ILE A 19 36.81 -9.75 24.56
C ILE A 19 36.16 -8.58 23.82
N LEU A 20 36.47 -7.34 24.19
CA LEU A 20 35.95 -6.16 23.50
C LEU A 20 36.42 -6.09 22.05
N LEU A 21 37.65 -6.50 21.77
CA LEU A 21 38.22 -6.52 20.43
C LEU A 21 37.60 -7.63 19.56
N ILE A 22 37.32 -8.81 20.14
CA ILE A 22 36.56 -9.89 19.48
C ILE A 22 35.11 -9.48 19.21
N VAL A 23 34.44 -8.84 20.17
CA VAL A 23 33.07 -8.32 19.98
C VAL A 23 33.03 -7.20 18.93
N SER A 24 34.05 -6.33 18.91
CA SER A 24 34.23 -5.28 17.90
C SER A 24 34.48 -5.85 16.50
N LEU A 25 35.35 -6.86 16.39
CA LEU A 25 35.65 -7.53 15.12
C LEU A 25 34.44 -8.32 14.60
N ASN A 26 33.71 -9.01 15.47
CA ASN A 26 32.45 -9.68 15.10
C ASN A 26 31.36 -8.68 14.67
N ARG A 27 31.30 -7.48 15.27
CA ARG A 27 30.38 -6.42 14.82
C ARG A 27 30.77 -5.80 13.48
N LYS A 28 32.07 -5.78 13.12
CA LYS A 28 32.54 -5.27 11.81
C LYS A 28 32.47 -6.31 10.70
N SER A 29 32.42 -7.61 11.02
CA SER A 29 32.42 -8.69 10.02
C SER A 29 31.07 -8.91 9.32
N SER A 30 30.00 -8.15 9.63
CA SER A 30 28.73 -8.22 8.89
C SER A 30 28.63 -7.24 7.71
N ARG A 31 29.71 -6.50 7.40
CA ARG A 31 29.80 -5.66 6.20
C ARG A 31 30.28 -6.45 4.99
N GLN A 32 29.63 -7.58 4.72
CA GLN A 32 29.72 -8.24 3.43
C GLN A 32 28.34 -8.14 2.78
N SER A 33 28.09 -6.99 2.18
CA SER A 33 27.02 -6.79 1.20
C SER A 33 27.35 -7.63 -0.03
N GLY A 34 27.23 -8.95 0.10
CA GLY A 34 27.01 -9.82 -1.04
C GLY A 34 25.56 -9.64 -1.43
N ASP A 35 25.34 -9.16 -2.65
CA ASP A 35 24.04 -9.20 -3.31
C ASP A 35 23.67 -10.68 -3.44
N LEU A 36 23.00 -11.23 -2.43
CA LEU A 36 22.52 -12.61 -2.46
C LEU A 36 21.41 -12.65 -3.50
N THR A 37 21.66 -13.42 -4.56
CA THR A 37 20.76 -13.54 -5.70
C THR A 37 19.38 -14.00 -5.23
N ILE A 38 18.38 -13.14 -5.39
CA ILE A 38 16.98 -13.51 -5.22
C ILE A 38 16.62 -14.41 -6.40
N ASP A 39 16.18 -15.63 -6.13
CA ASP A 39 15.72 -16.52 -7.19
C ASP A 39 14.35 -16.08 -7.73
N GLY A 40 14.05 -16.45 -8.98
CA GLY A 40 12.81 -16.05 -9.63
C GLY A 40 11.55 -16.67 -9.01
N ALA A 41 11.66 -17.79 -8.28
CA ALA A 41 10.51 -18.39 -7.59
C ALA A 41 10.11 -17.54 -6.38
N MET A 42 11.09 -17.04 -5.63
CA MET A 42 10.89 -16.12 -4.51
C MET A 42 10.21 -14.82 -4.93
N VAL A 43 10.58 -14.26 -6.09
CA VAL A 43 9.92 -13.07 -6.64
C VAL A 43 8.45 -13.36 -6.93
N LYS A 44 8.16 -14.44 -7.65
CA LYS A 44 6.77 -14.84 -8.00
C LYS A 44 5.91 -15.12 -6.77
N GLU A 45 6.51 -15.69 -5.73
CA GLU A 45 5.84 -15.97 -4.47
C GLU A 45 5.45 -14.67 -3.76
N VAL A 46 6.38 -13.72 -3.65
CA VAL A 46 6.11 -12.40 -3.07
C VAL A 46 5.05 -11.66 -3.88
N GLU A 47 5.13 -11.68 -5.21
CA GLU A 47 4.10 -11.09 -6.07
C GLU A 47 2.72 -11.71 -5.81
N SER A 48 2.65 -13.03 -5.64
CA SER A 48 1.41 -13.73 -5.32
C SER A 48 0.84 -13.30 -3.97
N MET A 49 1.68 -13.15 -2.95
CA MET A 49 1.26 -12.67 -1.64
C MET A 49 0.79 -11.21 -1.67
N VAL A 50 1.47 -10.35 -2.43
CA VAL A 50 1.02 -8.95 -2.60
C VAL A 50 -0.34 -8.88 -3.30
N ARG A 51 -0.63 -9.77 -4.25
CA ARG A 51 -1.96 -9.86 -4.88
C ARG A 51 -3.06 -10.17 -3.87
N LEU A 52 -2.78 -10.98 -2.84
CA LEU A 52 -3.75 -11.34 -1.81
C LEU A 52 -4.08 -10.20 -0.85
N CYS A 53 -3.28 -9.12 -0.82
CA CYS A 53 -3.48 -7.97 0.04
C CYS A 53 -4.46 -6.94 -0.55
N SER A 54 -5.31 -7.33 -1.52
CA SER A 54 -6.31 -6.43 -2.08
C SER A 54 -7.45 -6.16 -1.11
N MET A 55 -7.99 -4.93 -1.13
CA MET A 55 -9.15 -4.55 -0.33
C MET A 55 -10.30 -4.10 -1.24
N ASP A 56 -11.48 -4.69 -1.07
CA ASP A 56 -12.67 -4.29 -1.80
C ASP A 56 -13.38 -3.09 -1.16
N ILE A 57 -14.00 -2.27 -1.99
CA ILE A 57 -14.76 -1.09 -1.60
C ILE A 57 -16.16 -1.17 -2.20
N TYR A 58 -17.16 -0.96 -1.34
CA TYR A 58 -18.55 -0.81 -1.75
C TYR A 58 -19.07 0.52 -1.19
N GLU A 59 -19.43 1.46 -2.07
CA GLU A 59 -19.91 2.77 -1.66
C GLU A 59 -21.13 3.20 -2.48
N GLU A 60 -22.24 3.49 -1.81
CA GLU A 60 -23.38 4.18 -2.40
C GLU A 60 -23.20 5.69 -2.21
N THR A 61 -23.20 6.43 -3.31
CA THR A 61 -22.90 7.88 -3.31
C THR A 61 -24.03 8.66 -3.97
N PRO A 62 -24.51 9.76 -3.37
CA PRO A 62 -25.43 10.67 -4.03
C PRO A 62 -24.71 11.41 -5.16
N VAL A 63 -25.36 11.48 -6.32
CA VAL A 63 -24.89 12.20 -7.50
C VAL A 63 -25.70 13.47 -7.65
N LYS A 64 -25.00 14.61 -7.66
CA LYS A 64 -25.55 15.90 -8.09
C LYS A 64 -24.79 16.37 -9.31
N ALA A 65 -25.52 16.62 -10.39
CA ALA A 65 -24.94 17.08 -11.65
C ALA A 65 -25.69 18.29 -12.20
N THR A 66 -24.99 19.10 -12.98
CA THR A 66 -25.53 20.28 -13.63
C THR A 66 -24.83 20.48 -14.96
N ILE A 67 -25.61 20.63 -16.04
CA ILE A 67 -25.12 20.87 -17.40
C ILE A 67 -25.97 21.98 -18.02
N GLY A 68 -25.38 23.17 -18.13
CA GLY A 68 -26.12 24.38 -18.49
C GLY A 68 -27.21 24.64 -17.46
N ASN A 69 -28.46 24.72 -17.92
CA ASN A 69 -29.64 24.99 -17.10
C ASN A 69 -30.35 23.70 -16.64
N ARG A 70 -29.78 22.52 -16.89
CA ARG A 70 -30.36 21.23 -16.48
C ARG A 70 -29.60 20.67 -15.30
N HIS A 71 -30.35 20.10 -14.37
CA HIS A 71 -29.84 19.51 -13.15
C HIS A 71 -30.33 18.08 -12.99
N LEU A 72 -29.52 17.26 -12.34
CA LEU A 72 -29.83 15.88 -12.01
C LEU A 72 -29.44 15.61 -10.56
N PHE A 73 -30.33 14.91 -9.87
CA PHE A 73 -30.07 14.30 -8.59
C PHE A 73 -30.37 12.80 -8.65
N GLY A 74 -29.45 12.00 -8.13
CA GLY A 74 -29.59 10.55 -8.13
C GLY A 74 -28.67 9.88 -7.12
N ARG A 75 -28.66 8.55 -7.13
CA ARG A 75 -27.73 7.73 -6.37
C ARG A 75 -27.02 6.75 -7.30
N ILE A 76 -25.74 6.52 -7.04
CA ILE A 76 -24.95 5.53 -7.75
C ILE A 76 -24.23 4.63 -6.75
N THR A 77 -24.23 3.34 -7.02
CA THR A 77 -23.47 2.34 -6.28
C THR A 77 -22.17 2.08 -7.04
N LEU A 78 -21.06 2.36 -6.36
CA LEU A 78 -19.72 2.14 -6.86
C LEU A 78 -19.12 0.92 -6.17
N LYS A 79 -18.54 0.04 -6.99
CA LYS A 79 -17.71 -1.07 -6.54
C LYS A 79 -16.28 -0.78 -6.94
N GLY A 80 -15.36 -0.93 -6.00
CA GLY A 80 -13.96 -0.73 -6.26
C GLY A 80 -13.07 -1.71 -5.56
N SER A 81 -11.80 -1.62 -5.87
CA SER A 81 -10.75 -2.36 -5.19
C SER A 81 -9.50 -1.49 -5.06
N ILE A 82 -8.78 -1.70 -3.98
CA ILE A 82 -7.41 -1.21 -3.79
C ILE A 82 -6.51 -2.41 -3.98
N THR A 83 -5.73 -2.38 -5.06
CA THR A 83 -4.73 -3.39 -5.40
C THR A 83 -3.34 -2.76 -5.46
N PHE A 84 -2.33 -3.51 -5.88
CA PHE A 84 -0.92 -3.11 -5.80
C PHE A 84 -0.20 -3.37 -7.12
N ASP A 85 0.62 -2.41 -7.57
CA ASP A 85 1.33 -2.48 -8.84
C ASP A 85 2.58 -3.38 -8.78
N LEU A 86 2.38 -4.66 -9.04
CA LEU A 86 3.44 -5.67 -8.90
C LEU A 86 4.64 -5.42 -9.80
N GLU A 87 4.46 -4.78 -10.96
CA GLU A 87 5.58 -4.44 -11.86
C GLU A 87 6.61 -3.50 -11.21
N ARG A 88 6.20 -2.83 -10.12
CA ARG A 88 7.04 -1.88 -9.37
C ARG A 88 7.47 -2.43 -8.01
N ILE A 89 7.33 -3.73 -7.78
CA ILE A 89 7.77 -4.35 -6.54
C ILE A 89 9.31 -4.32 -6.47
N VAL A 90 9.85 -4.00 -5.30
CA VAL A 90 11.30 -4.01 -5.07
C VAL A 90 11.60 -5.01 -3.97
N LEU A 91 12.43 -5.99 -4.30
CA LEU A 91 12.91 -7.00 -3.37
C LEU A 91 14.44 -6.91 -3.30
N LYS A 92 14.98 -6.96 -2.08
CA LYS A 92 16.42 -6.96 -1.85
C LYS A 92 16.76 -7.91 -0.71
N MET A 93 17.85 -8.65 -0.85
CA MET A 93 18.42 -9.41 0.26
C MET A 93 19.52 -8.57 0.92
N SER A 94 19.48 -8.44 2.24
CA SER A 94 20.50 -7.72 3.00
C SER A 94 20.96 -8.59 4.17
N GLY A 95 22.08 -9.29 3.99
CA GLY A 95 22.47 -10.35 4.91
C GLY A 95 21.48 -11.52 4.83
N ASP A 96 20.89 -11.90 5.96
CA ASP A 96 19.83 -12.93 6.03
C ASP A 96 18.41 -12.36 5.89
N THR A 97 18.28 -11.03 5.82
CA THR A 97 17.00 -10.33 5.92
C THR A 97 16.47 -10.01 4.53
N LEU A 98 15.26 -10.50 4.25
CA LEU A 98 14.51 -10.13 3.05
C LEU A 98 13.88 -8.75 3.27
N ARG A 99 14.18 -7.81 2.38
CA ARG A 99 13.58 -6.49 2.35
C ARG A 99 12.64 -6.40 1.17
N VAL A 100 11.36 -6.14 1.44
CA VAL A 100 10.34 -5.93 0.42
C VAL A 100 9.82 -4.50 0.54
N GLN A 101 9.77 -3.80 -0.58
CA GLN A 101 9.11 -2.50 -0.66
C GLN A 101 7.72 -2.71 -1.22
N LEU A 102 6.69 -2.33 -0.45
CA LEU A 102 5.31 -2.39 -0.90
C LEU A 102 5.16 -1.49 -2.13
N PRO A 103 4.69 -2.01 -3.27
CA PRO A 103 4.55 -1.22 -4.48
C PRO A 103 3.46 -0.14 -4.33
N PRO A 104 3.38 0.80 -5.27
CA PRO A 104 2.27 1.75 -5.33
C PRO A 104 0.93 1.03 -5.44
N GLU A 105 -0.10 1.61 -4.83
CA GLU A 105 -1.46 1.11 -4.95
C GLU A 105 -2.06 1.45 -6.33
N LYS A 106 -3.05 0.65 -6.73
CA LYS A 106 -3.95 0.91 -7.85
C LYS A 106 -5.37 0.92 -7.29
N VAL A 107 -6.05 2.05 -7.42
CA VAL A 107 -7.45 2.20 -7.00
C VAL A 107 -8.31 2.12 -8.25
N GLU A 108 -9.12 1.07 -8.35
CA GLU A 108 -10.06 0.91 -9.45
C GLU A 108 -11.48 1.09 -8.93
N ILE A 109 -12.28 1.88 -9.65
CA ILE A 109 -13.67 2.17 -9.31
C ILE A 109 -14.54 1.95 -10.53
N LEU A 110 -15.49 1.03 -10.39
CA LEU A 110 -16.47 0.66 -11.40
C LEU A 110 -17.87 0.98 -10.90
N GLU A 111 -18.76 1.26 -11.85
CA GLU A 111 -20.19 1.31 -11.56
C GLU A 111 -20.67 -0.12 -11.33
N SER A 112 -21.49 -0.32 -10.29
CA SER A 112 -22.09 -1.63 -10.06
C SER A 112 -23.06 -1.97 -11.20
N THR A 113 -23.03 -3.22 -11.65
CA THR A 113 -24.00 -3.78 -12.62
C THR A 113 -25.21 -4.41 -11.94
N ASP A 114 -25.31 -4.28 -10.60
CA ASP A 114 -26.41 -4.84 -9.84
C ASP A 114 -27.69 -4.07 -10.14
N LYS A 115 -28.85 -4.69 -9.92
CA LYS A 115 -30.13 -3.99 -10.07
C LYS A 115 -30.15 -2.76 -9.17
N ASP A 116 -30.67 -1.64 -9.68
CA ASP A 116 -30.83 -0.38 -8.94
C ASP A 116 -29.50 0.29 -8.53
N SER A 117 -28.39 -0.05 -9.20
CA SER A 117 -27.06 0.55 -8.97
C SER A 117 -26.94 2.00 -9.45
N TYR A 118 -27.83 2.45 -10.33
CA TYR A 118 -27.92 3.83 -10.75
C TYR A 118 -29.39 4.23 -10.84
N ILE A 119 -29.80 5.15 -9.97
CA ILE A 119 -31.17 5.66 -9.94
C ILE A 119 -31.13 7.17 -10.03
N VAL A 120 -31.78 7.69 -11.06
CA VAL A 120 -32.11 9.10 -11.16
C VAL A 120 -33.36 9.35 -10.32
N ILE A 121 -33.23 10.20 -9.32
CA ILE A 121 -34.30 10.53 -8.39
C ILE A 121 -35.08 11.72 -8.93
N ASP A 122 -34.38 12.74 -9.42
CA ASP A 122 -35.01 13.96 -9.93
C ASP A 122 -34.18 14.61 -11.04
N THR A 123 -34.86 15.25 -11.99
CA THR A 123 -34.26 16.07 -13.04
C THR A 123 -35.12 17.32 -13.26
N TRP A 124 -34.46 18.48 -13.32
CA TRP A 124 -35.16 19.75 -13.56
C TRP A 124 -34.36 20.66 -14.49
N ASN A 125 -35.06 21.62 -15.10
CA ASN A 125 -34.49 22.61 -16.00
C ASN A 125 -34.91 24.02 -15.58
N ASP A 126 -33.95 24.94 -15.49
CA ASP A 126 -34.22 26.33 -15.11
C ASP A 126 -34.89 27.15 -16.22
N ARG A 127 -34.93 26.64 -17.46
CA ARG A 127 -35.66 27.29 -18.56
C ARG A 127 -37.13 26.94 -18.52
N PHE A 128 -37.97 27.96 -18.65
CA PHE A 128 -39.39 27.80 -18.92
C PHE A 128 -39.58 26.96 -20.21
N MET A 129 -40.25 25.80 -20.09
CA MET A 129 -40.42 24.78 -21.14
C MET A 129 -39.14 24.07 -21.64
N GLY A 130 -38.04 24.09 -20.87
CA GLY A 130 -36.84 23.32 -21.21
C GLY A 130 -36.98 21.82 -20.93
N SER A 131 -36.40 20.96 -21.77
CA SER A 131 -36.36 19.50 -21.50
C SER A 131 -35.51 19.18 -20.28
N GLY A 132 -35.97 18.25 -19.43
CA GLY A 132 -35.19 17.67 -18.31
C GLY A 132 -34.31 16.48 -18.72
N SER A 133 -34.32 16.06 -19.99
CA SER A 133 -33.54 14.91 -20.45
C SER A 133 -32.05 15.24 -20.63
N PHE A 134 -31.20 14.24 -20.37
CA PHE A 134 -29.77 14.29 -20.63
C PHE A 134 -29.44 13.42 -21.84
N THR A 135 -28.43 13.82 -22.62
CA THR A 135 -27.89 12.98 -23.68
C THR A 135 -26.92 11.95 -23.09
N THR A 136 -26.69 10.83 -23.78
CA THR A 136 -25.72 9.81 -23.35
C THR A 136 -24.32 10.39 -23.13
N ALA A 137 -23.89 11.33 -23.99
CA ALA A 137 -22.60 11.99 -23.86
C ALA A 137 -22.49 12.84 -22.57
N GLU A 138 -23.61 13.44 -22.15
CA GLU A 138 -23.69 14.24 -20.93
C GLU A 138 -23.70 13.37 -19.68
N GLU A 139 -24.47 12.27 -19.70
CA GLU A 139 -24.47 11.29 -18.61
C GLU A 139 -23.09 10.65 -18.42
N ASN A 140 -22.40 10.32 -19.50
CA ASN A 140 -21.04 9.78 -19.42
C ASN A 140 -20.06 10.77 -18.77
N LYS A 141 -20.17 12.07 -19.09
CA LYS A 141 -19.35 13.12 -18.42
C LYS A 141 -19.66 13.23 -16.93
N ILE A 142 -20.93 13.09 -16.54
CA ILE A 142 -21.35 13.09 -15.14
C ILE A 142 -20.74 11.89 -14.41
N LYS A 143 -20.91 10.70 -14.97
CA LYS A 143 -20.40 9.44 -14.39
C LYS A 143 -18.89 9.49 -14.21
N GLU A 144 -18.15 10.00 -15.19
CA GLU A 144 -16.70 10.16 -15.10
C GLU A 144 -16.32 11.10 -13.94
N LYS A 145 -16.98 12.26 -13.84
CA LYS A 145 -16.75 13.20 -12.72
C LYS A 145 -17.05 12.58 -11.36
N VAL A 146 -18.10 11.75 -11.27
CA VAL A 146 -18.44 11.03 -10.03
C VAL A 146 -17.35 10.04 -9.66
N LYS A 147 -16.85 9.23 -10.61
CA LYS A 147 -15.74 8.30 -10.36
C LYS A 147 -14.49 9.02 -9.86
N GLN A 148 -14.10 10.12 -10.50
CA GLN A 148 -12.93 10.92 -10.09
C GLN A 148 -13.10 11.48 -8.67
N ASN A 149 -14.29 11.94 -8.31
CA ASN A 149 -14.58 12.43 -6.97
C ASN A 149 -14.60 11.28 -5.93
N ALA A 150 -15.11 10.11 -6.31
CA ALA A 150 -15.10 8.93 -5.46
C ALA A 150 -13.68 8.47 -5.14
N ILE A 151 -12.78 8.43 -6.13
CA ILE A 151 -11.35 8.14 -5.90
C ILE A 151 -10.78 9.11 -4.88
N LYS A 152 -10.93 10.43 -5.08
CA LYS A 152 -10.46 11.44 -4.12
C LYS A 152 -11.06 11.25 -2.72
N SER A 153 -12.31 10.82 -2.65
CA SER A 153 -13.01 10.52 -1.39
C SER A 153 -12.39 9.33 -0.67
N ILE A 154 -12.07 8.25 -1.38
CA ILE A 154 -11.43 7.03 -0.84
C ILE A 154 -10.09 7.36 -0.19
N TYR A 155 -9.25 8.17 -0.85
CA TYR A 155 -8.00 8.65 -0.27
C TYR A 155 -8.25 9.53 0.97
N ARG A 156 -9.15 10.51 0.88
CA ARG A 156 -9.47 11.42 1.99
C ARG A 156 -10.04 10.71 3.21
N LYS A 157 -10.83 9.65 3.01
CA LYS A 157 -11.39 8.80 4.07
C LYS A 157 -10.34 7.87 4.70
N GLY A 158 -9.12 7.83 4.17
CA GLY A 158 -8.03 7.01 4.69
C GLY A 158 -8.15 5.52 4.35
N TYR A 159 -8.97 5.15 3.36
CA TYR A 159 -9.12 3.75 2.95
C TYR A 159 -7.82 3.21 2.34
N VAL A 160 -7.15 4.02 1.52
CA VAL A 160 -5.83 3.67 0.96
C VAL A 160 -4.81 3.49 2.08
N LYS A 161 -4.71 4.48 2.99
CA LYS A 161 -3.82 4.41 4.15
C LYS A 161 -4.00 3.11 4.94
N ARG A 162 -5.25 2.75 5.22
CA ARG A 162 -5.59 1.51 5.93
C ARG A 162 -5.15 0.28 5.13
N ALA A 163 -5.54 0.19 3.86
CA ALA A 163 -5.20 -0.94 3.00
C ALA A 163 -3.68 -1.13 2.88
N ARG A 164 -2.92 -0.04 2.79
CA ARG A 164 -1.45 -0.11 2.74
C ARG A 164 -0.84 -0.60 4.04
N ALA A 165 -1.32 -0.12 5.19
CA ALA A 165 -0.88 -0.59 6.50
C ALA A 165 -1.17 -2.09 6.70
N GLU A 166 -2.41 -2.52 6.40
CA GLU A 166 -2.83 -3.92 6.47
C GLU A 166 -2.03 -4.79 5.49
N ALA A 167 -1.78 -4.31 4.26
CA ALA A 167 -0.97 -5.02 3.28
C ALA A 167 0.48 -5.21 3.76
N ALA A 168 1.10 -4.18 4.35
CA ALA A 168 2.46 -4.28 4.85
C ALA A 168 2.56 -5.29 6.02
N GLU A 169 1.59 -5.28 6.93
CA GLU A 169 1.51 -6.21 8.06
C GLU A 169 1.27 -7.65 7.58
N ASN A 170 0.26 -7.87 6.74
CA ASN A 170 -0.08 -9.18 6.19
C ASN A 170 1.08 -9.76 5.37
N LEU A 171 1.70 -8.94 4.52
CA LEU A 171 2.84 -9.37 3.71
C LEU A 171 4.04 -9.76 4.57
N THR A 172 4.31 -9.01 5.65
CA THR A 172 5.36 -9.35 6.61
C THR A 172 5.07 -10.71 7.24
N ALA A 173 3.85 -10.92 7.74
CA ALA A 173 3.45 -12.17 8.37
C ALA A 173 3.55 -13.38 7.42
N MET A 174 3.01 -13.26 6.20
CA MET A 174 3.03 -14.33 5.20
C MET A 174 4.46 -14.70 4.78
N LEU A 175 5.30 -13.70 4.47
CA LEU A 175 6.67 -13.95 4.02
C LEU A 175 7.57 -14.46 5.14
N SER A 176 7.41 -13.97 6.37
CA SER A 176 8.14 -14.50 7.52
C SER A 176 7.81 -15.96 7.78
N ALA A 177 6.52 -16.33 7.68
CA ALA A 177 6.09 -17.72 7.84
C ALA A 177 6.65 -18.63 6.74
N LEU A 178 6.66 -18.17 5.49
CA LEU A 178 7.10 -19.00 4.36
C LEU A 178 8.62 -19.15 4.28
N THR A 179 9.35 -18.05 4.41
CA THR A 179 10.80 -18.04 4.15
C THR A 179 11.63 -18.51 5.33
N SER A 180 11.05 -18.57 6.53
CA SER A 180 11.77 -18.78 7.79
C SER A 180 12.95 -17.81 8.00
N LYS A 181 12.94 -16.66 7.31
CA LYS A 181 13.95 -15.60 7.39
C LYS A 181 13.35 -14.35 8.01
N PRO A 182 14.16 -13.46 8.62
CA PRO A 182 13.71 -12.13 8.96
C PRO A 182 13.21 -11.39 7.70
N VAL A 183 11.99 -10.84 7.77
CA VAL A 183 11.41 -10.05 6.68
C VAL A 183 11.14 -8.64 7.19
N VAL A 184 11.49 -7.65 6.38
CA VAL A 184 11.16 -6.25 6.60
C VAL A 184 10.39 -5.74 5.39
N VAL A 185 9.10 -5.50 5.56
CA VAL A 185 8.29 -4.79 4.57
C VAL A 185 8.33 -3.30 4.86
N THR A 186 8.60 -2.51 3.83
CA THR A 186 8.61 -1.04 3.91
C THR A 186 7.54 -0.46 3.02
N ASP A 187 6.83 0.55 3.51
CA ASP A 187 5.86 1.31 2.73
C ASP A 187 6.42 2.71 2.42
N PRO A 188 6.78 3.00 1.15
CA PRO A 188 7.30 4.31 0.76
C PRO A 188 6.22 5.39 0.66
N THR A 189 4.94 5.02 0.60
CA THR A 189 3.80 5.94 0.40
C THR A 189 2.65 5.61 1.35
N PRO A 190 2.84 5.70 2.68
CA PRO A 190 1.84 5.25 3.66
C PRO A 190 0.52 6.00 3.62
N GLU A 191 0.51 7.24 3.14
CA GLU A 191 -0.72 8.02 2.95
C GLU A 191 -1.38 7.78 1.58
N GLY A 192 -0.79 6.92 0.74
CA GLY A 192 -1.14 6.74 -0.65
C GLY A 192 -0.46 7.74 -1.59
N ASN A 193 -0.55 7.47 -2.88
CA ASN A 193 0.00 8.23 -3.98
C ASN A 193 -1.14 8.62 -4.93
N LEU A 194 -1.98 9.57 -4.48
CA LEU A 194 -3.01 10.18 -5.32
C LEU A 194 -2.30 10.98 -6.43
N ARG A 195 -2.08 10.35 -7.58
CA ARG A 195 -1.58 10.98 -8.81
C ARG A 195 -2.71 11.36 -9.74
#